data_AF-A0A9N7B0K4-F1
#
_entry.id   AF-A0A9N7B0K4-F1
#
_cell.length_a   1.000
_cell.length_b   1.000
_cell.length_c   1.000
_cell.angle_alpha   90.00
_cell.angle_beta   90.00
_cell.angle_gamma   90.00
#
_symmetry.space_group_name_H-M   'P 1'
#
loop_
_entity.id
_entity.type
_entity.pdbx_description
1 polymer ?
#
loop_
_entity_poly.entity_id
_entity_poly.type
_entity_poly.pdbx_seq_one_letter_code
_entity_poly.pdbx_strand_id
1 'polypeptide(L)'
;MFKKPIYNADKTECLEIGYFTNEAGEIQIEQFLPTTKKVPSVLPKQITSLAQAFKGNENESIDGIQYWDTSKVTNMSSMFLHAYSFNQPIGSWNTSNVKDMSYMFDGATSFNQDISSWNTSNVTDMSYMFFYAKEFNQNLNSWNTSNVTDMSSMFFGAKNFNQPIGNWDTSKVTNMCGMFCEAKNFNQPIGNWDTSNVTNMEYMFYEAKNFNQPIGNWDVSNVTNMAGMFFGATSFNQDISNWNVFNVKNSTNFSNTNPNWKSEHQPKFTK
;
A
#
# COMPACT_ATOMS: atom_id res chain seq x y z
N MET A 1 10.20 26.86 9.63
CA MET A 1 11.67 26.67 9.53
C MET A 1 12.01 26.35 8.08
N PHE A 2 13.15 26.80 7.54
CA PHE A 2 13.56 26.49 6.16
C PHE A 2 15.08 26.40 6.06
N LYS A 3 15.59 25.32 5.45
CA LYS A 3 17.00 25.11 5.14
C LYS A 3 17.09 24.53 3.72
N LYS A 4 17.88 25.16 2.85
CA LYS A 4 18.13 24.65 1.49
C LYS A 4 19.11 23.48 1.51
N PRO A 5 18.96 22.49 0.61
CA PRO A 5 19.94 21.43 0.45
C PRO A 5 21.19 21.96 -0.25
N ILE A 6 22.33 21.33 0.04
CA ILE A 6 23.59 21.57 -0.66
C ILE A 6 23.97 20.28 -1.35
N TYR A 7 24.37 20.37 -2.61
CA TYR A 7 24.81 19.25 -3.43
C TYR A 7 26.25 19.45 -3.91
N ASN A 8 26.90 18.35 -4.28
CA ASN A 8 28.13 18.40 -5.05
C ASN A 8 27.88 18.93 -6.48
N ALA A 9 28.96 19.19 -7.22
CA ALA A 9 28.89 19.88 -8.53
C ALA A 9 28.05 19.13 -9.58
N ASP A 10 28.08 17.79 -9.58
CA ASP A 10 27.34 16.95 -10.53
C ASP A 10 25.91 16.62 -10.07
N LYS A 11 25.50 17.08 -8.88
CA LYS A 11 24.18 16.87 -8.29
C LYS A 11 23.82 15.39 -8.06
N THR A 12 24.81 14.54 -7.81
CA THR A 12 24.59 13.14 -7.44
C THR A 12 24.74 12.88 -5.95
N GLU A 13 25.33 13.80 -5.19
CA GLU A 13 25.50 13.68 -3.75
C GLU A 13 24.93 14.89 -3.02
N CYS A 14 24.02 14.66 -2.08
CA CYS A 14 23.59 15.68 -1.14
C CYS A 14 24.63 15.78 0.00
N LEU A 15 25.20 16.97 0.16
CA LEU A 15 26.19 17.29 1.19
C LEU A 15 25.52 17.82 2.46
N GLU A 16 24.40 18.52 2.32
CA GLU A 16 23.57 18.97 3.44
C GLU A 16 22.09 18.78 3.14
N ILE A 17 21.37 18.12 4.04
CA ILE A 17 19.93 17.87 3.92
C ILE A 17 19.17 19.19 4.09
N GLY A 18 18.36 19.51 3.08
CA GLY A 18 17.37 20.59 3.12
C GLY A 18 16.05 20.12 3.74
N TYR A 19 15.35 21.01 4.40
CA TYR A 19 14.06 20.73 5.02
C TYR A 19 13.27 22.01 5.30
N PHE A 20 11.98 21.87 5.49
CA PHE A 20 11.05 22.97 5.74
C PHE A 20 9.94 22.54 6.71
N THR A 21 9.19 23.51 7.25
CA THR A 21 7.97 23.21 8.00
C THR A 21 6.80 23.19 7.02
N ASN A 22 6.12 22.05 6.88
CA ASN A 22 4.97 21.92 5.98
C ASN A 22 3.68 22.48 6.64
N GLU A 23 2.57 22.46 5.90
CA GLU A 23 1.28 23.01 6.36
C GLU A 23 0.70 22.25 7.57
N ALA A 24 1.04 20.97 7.73
CA ALA A 24 0.68 20.16 8.89
C ALA A 24 1.58 20.43 10.13
N GLY A 25 2.55 21.34 10.01
CA GLY A 25 3.50 21.68 11.07
C GLY A 25 4.65 20.66 11.24
N GLU A 26 4.77 19.68 10.35
CA GLU A 26 5.87 18.72 10.36
C GLU A 26 7.15 19.35 9.82
N ILE A 27 8.31 18.90 10.29
CA ILE A 27 9.60 19.27 9.70
C ILE A 27 9.92 18.22 8.63
N GLN A 28 9.67 18.58 7.37
CA GLN A 28 9.76 17.71 6.21
C GLN A 28 11.06 17.94 5.44
N ILE A 29 11.70 16.86 4.99
CA ILE A 29 12.82 16.94 4.06
C ILE A 29 12.39 17.54 2.72
N GLU A 30 13.23 18.41 2.15
CA GLU A 30 13.08 18.82 0.75
C GLU A 30 13.45 17.64 -0.17
N GLN A 31 12.58 17.32 -1.13
CA GLN A 31 12.78 16.20 -2.06
C GLN A 31 14.20 16.22 -2.65
N PHE A 32 14.90 15.09 -2.57
CA PHE A 32 16.19 14.91 -3.20
C PHE A 32 16.05 14.86 -4.71
N LEU A 33 17.07 15.33 -5.44
CA LEU A 33 17.08 15.21 -6.89
C LEU A 33 17.01 13.73 -7.30
N PRO A 34 16.32 13.37 -8.41
CA PRO A 34 16.22 12.00 -8.90
C PRO A 34 17.57 11.27 -9.02
N THR A 35 18.63 12.00 -9.36
CA THR A 35 20.00 11.53 -9.53
C THR A 35 20.78 11.31 -8.22
N THR A 36 20.20 11.63 -7.06
CA THR A 36 20.89 11.59 -5.76
C THR A 36 21.15 10.14 -5.34
N LYS A 37 22.41 9.71 -5.40
CA LYS A 37 22.88 8.37 -5.00
C LYS A 37 23.52 8.34 -3.61
N LYS A 38 23.71 9.51 -2.99
CA LYS A 38 24.30 9.65 -1.65
C LYS A 38 23.73 10.82 -0.90
N VAL A 39 23.48 10.63 0.39
CA VAL A 39 23.03 11.64 1.34
C VAL A 39 23.87 11.60 2.61
N PRO A 40 23.82 12.63 3.48
CA PRO A 40 24.47 12.58 4.77
C PRO A 40 23.93 11.41 5.61
N SER A 41 24.82 10.68 6.27
CA SER A 41 24.47 9.52 7.10
C SER A 41 23.70 9.88 8.38
N VAL A 42 23.70 11.16 8.77
CA VAL A 42 22.98 11.65 9.93
C VAL A 42 21.74 12.41 9.49
N LEU A 43 20.57 11.85 9.79
CA LEU A 43 19.30 12.55 9.64
C LEU A 43 19.22 13.68 10.70
N PRO A 44 18.87 14.93 10.33
CA PRO A 44 18.69 15.99 11.32
C PRO A 44 17.62 15.59 12.34
N LYS A 45 17.94 15.66 13.64
CA LYS A 45 17.10 15.14 14.76
C LYS A 45 15.71 15.74 14.90
N GLN A 46 15.40 16.76 14.12
CA GLN A 46 14.15 17.49 14.13
C GLN A 46 13.23 17.05 12.97
N ILE A 47 13.73 16.29 11.99
CA ILE A 47 12.91 15.78 10.90
C ILE A 47 11.83 14.87 11.47
N THR A 48 10.59 15.15 11.12
CA THR A 48 9.42 14.32 11.45
C THR A 48 8.71 13.82 10.20
N SER A 49 9.06 14.31 9.00
CA SER A 49 8.46 13.85 7.75
C SER A 49 9.53 13.56 6.69
N LEU A 50 9.48 12.35 6.15
CA LEU A 50 10.25 11.91 4.98
C LEU A 50 9.37 11.90 3.72
N ALA A 51 8.20 12.55 3.77
CA ALA A 51 7.28 12.56 2.66
C ALA A 51 7.96 13.05 1.38
N GLN A 52 7.81 12.27 0.31
CA GLN A 52 8.38 12.53 -1.02
C GLN A 52 9.92 12.63 -1.10
N ALA A 53 10.66 12.29 -0.05
CA ALA A 53 12.10 12.55 0.02
C ALA A 53 12.87 11.98 -1.18
N PHE A 54 12.55 10.78 -1.64
CA PHE A 54 13.18 10.11 -2.79
C PHE A 54 12.19 9.82 -3.92
N LYS A 55 11.14 10.64 -4.05
CA LYS A 55 10.20 10.56 -5.16
C LYS A 55 10.95 10.66 -6.49
N GLY A 56 10.78 9.65 -7.34
CA GLY A 56 11.38 9.53 -8.65
C GLY A 56 12.88 9.23 -8.64
N ASN A 57 13.45 8.77 -7.51
CA ASN A 57 14.88 8.45 -7.47
C ASN A 57 15.23 7.32 -8.46
N GLU A 58 16.31 7.52 -9.20
CA GLU A 58 16.69 6.66 -10.33
C GLU A 58 17.63 5.52 -9.92
N ASN A 59 18.12 5.53 -8.68
CA ASN A 59 19.18 4.64 -8.21
C ASN A 59 18.60 3.41 -7.52
N GLU A 60 19.31 2.29 -7.64
CA GLU A 60 19.00 1.06 -6.89
C GLU A 60 19.25 1.24 -5.38
N SER A 61 20.27 2.03 -5.03
CA SER A 61 20.67 2.32 -3.66
C SER A 61 21.12 3.77 -3.51
N ILE A 62 20.95 4.28 -2.29
CA ILE A 62 21.29 5.63 -1.86
C ILE A 62 22.18 5.52 -0.62
N ASP A 63 23.48 5.75 -0.77
CA ASP A 63 24.41 5.68 0.35
C ASP A 63 24.06 6.75 1.41
N GLY A 64 24.06 6.36 2.68
CA GLY A 64 23.76 7.23 3.81
C GLY A 64 22.41 6.94 4.47
N ILE A 65 21.37 6.55 3.70
CA ILE A 65 20.02 6.37 4.24
C ILE A 65 19.91 5.20 5.23
N GLN A 66 20.80 4.21 5.11
CA GLN A 66 20.86 3.04 5.99
C GLN A 66 21.24 3.39 7.44
N TYR A 67 21.79 4.60 7.66
CA TYR A 67 22.24 5.06 8.97
C TYR A 67 21.25 6.03 9.65
N TRP A 68 20.15 6.38 8.98
CA TRP A 68 19.20 7.34 9.51
C TRP A 68 18.45 6.80 10.74
N ASP A 69 18.44 7.61 11.81
CA ASP A 69 17.54 7.42 12.94
C ASP A 69 16.15 7.96 12.60
N THR A 70 15.26 7.06 12.16
CA THR A 70 13.88 7.40 11.76
C THR A 70 12.91 7.42 12.94
N SER A 71 13.38 7.30 14.19
CA SER A 71 12.51 7.13 15.37
C SER A 71 11.52 8.27 15.62
N LYS A 72 11.73 9.46 15.03
CA LYS A 72 10.83 10.61 15.14
C LYS A 72 9.94 10.83 13.93
N VAL A 73 10.11 10.03 12.88
CA VAL A 73 9.36 10.20 11.64
C VAL A 73 7.93 9.71 11.85
N THR A 74 6.97 10.58 11.53
CA THR A 74 5.53 10.32 11.57
C THR A 74 4.92 10.13 10.20
N ASN A 75 5.61 10.58 9.14
CA ASN A 75 5.10 10.58 7.78
C ASN A 75 6.17 10.08 6.81
N MET A 76 5.87 9.01 6.09
CA MET A 76 6.71 8.43 5.03
C MET A 76 5.98 8.38 3.68
N SER A 77 4.90 9.15 3.52
CA SER A 77 4.07 9.08 2.32
C SER A 77 4.85 9.46 1.06
N SER A 78 4.63 8.71 -0.01
CA SER A 78 5.31 8.90 -1.30
C SER A 78 6.84 8.91 -1.24
N MET A 79 7.49 8.42 -0.17
CA MET A 79 8.94 8.56 0.03
C MET A 79 9.74 8.00 -1.16
N PHE A 80 9.32 6.88 -1.74
CA PHE A 80 9.92 6.24 -2.91
C PHE A 80 8.95 6.16 -4.11
N LEU A 81 7.97 7.07 -4.17
CA LEU A 81 7.02 7.15 -5.29
C LEU A 81 7.77 7.26 -6.63
N HIS A 82 7.53 6.34 -7.55
CA HIS A 82 8.17 6.17 -8.85
C HIS A 82 9.70 5.97 -8.80
N ALA A 83 10.26 5.49 -7.68
CA ALA A 83 11.66 5.10 -7.60
C ALA A 83 11.86 3.71 -8.23
N TYR A 84 11.71 3.60 -9.56
CA TYR A 84 11.57 2.34 -10.29
C TYR A 84 12.67 1.31 -10.02
N SER A 85 13.90 1.78 -9.83
CA SER A 85 15.10 0.94 -9.60
C SER A 85 15.35 0.62 -8.13
N PHE A 86 14.74 1.35 -7.19
CA PHE A 86 15.11 1.29 -5.78
C PHE A 86 14.87 -0.10 -5.18
N ASN A 87 15.90 -0.66 -4.56
CA ASN A 87 15.85 -1.99 -3.95
C ASN A 87 16.85 -2.15 -2.79
N GLN A 88 17.17 -1.05 -2.08
CA GLN A 88 18.11 -1.08 -0.96
C GLN A 88 17.46 -1.56 0.34
N PRO A 89 18.17 -2.38 1.16
CA PRO A 89 17.67 -2.79 2.47
C PRO A 89 17.37 -1.59 3.40
N ILE A 90 16.13 -1.53 3.89
CA ILE A 90 15.63 -0.48 4.81
C ILE A 90 14.84 -1.08 6.00
N GLY A 91 14.87 -2.40 6.18
CA GLY A 91 14.18 -3.09 7.28
C GLY A 91 14.66 -2.70 8.68
N SER A 92 15.84 -2.08 8.81
CA SER A 92 16.40 -1.63 10.09
C SER A 92 15.83 -0.30 10.61
N TRP A 93 15.02 0.40 9.81
CA TRP A 93 14.40 1.65 10.24
C TRP A 93 13.40 1.47 11.37
N ASN A 94 13.38 2.43 12.28
CA ASN A 94 12.36 2.51 13.31
C ASN A 94 11.12 3.21 12.74
N THR A 95 10.03 2.46 12.55
CA THR A 95 8.75 2.96 12.03
C THR A 95 7.69 3.14 13.11
N SER A 96 8.03 2.99 14.39
CA SER A 96 7.04 2.93 15.48
C SER A 96 6.20 4.20 15.65
N ASN A 97 6.61 5.34 15.11
CA ASN A 97 5.87 6.60 15.17
C ASN A 97 5.19 6.97 13.84
N VAL A 98 5.40 6.18 12.78
CA VAL A 98 4.85 6.45 11.46
C VAL A 98 3.34 6.24 11.48
N LYS A 99 2.61 7.21 10.94
CA LYS A 99 1.16 7.23 10.81
C LYS A 99 0.69 7.11 9.36
N ASP A 100 1.48 7.66 8.44
CA ASP A 100 1.16 7.70 7.01
C ASP A 100 2.26 7.01 6.20
N MET A 101 1.89 5.92 5.52
CA MET A 101 2.72 5.19 4.56
C MET A 101 2.11 5.19 3.15
N SER A 102 1.14 6.07 2.90
CA SER A 102 0.44 6.14 1.61
C SER A 102 1.41 6.38 0.46
N TYR A 103 1.22 5.69 -0.67
CA TYR A 103 2.05 5.80 -1.86
C TYR A 103 3.56 5.51 -1.67
N MET A 104 4.01 4.98 -0.51
CA MET A 104 5.44 4.95 -0.16
C MET A 104 6.31 4.26 -1.22
N PHE A 105 5.83 3.16 -1.82
CA PHE A 105 6.49 2.40 -2.89
C PHE A 105 5.65 2.34 -4.17
N ASP A 106 4.73 3.29 -4.37
CA ASP A 106 3.97 3.37 -5.62
C ASP A 106 4.96 3.50 -6.80
N GLY A 107 4.88 2.57 -7.75
CA GLY A 107 5.74 2.51 -8.93
C GLY A 107 7.20 2.14 -8.63
N ALA A 108 7.57 1.77 -7.40
CA ALA A 108 8.90 1.23 -7.09
C ALA A 108 9.00 -0.22 -7.60
N THR A 109 9.02 -0.38 -8.93
CA THR A 109 8.79 -1.67 -9.60
C THR A 109 9.77 -2.77 -9.21
N SER A 110 11.01 -2.41 -8.84
CA SER A 110 12.07 -3.36 -8.46
C SER A 110 12.15 -3.63 -6.96
N PHE A 111 11.39 -2.89 -6.13
CA PHE A 111 11.49 -2.99 -4.68
C PHE A 111 10.98 -4.34 -4.18
N ASN A 112 11.85 -5.10 -3.49
CA ASN A 112 11.51 -6.39 -2.90
C ASN A 112 12.33 -6.67 -1.63
N GLN A 113 12.57 -5.65 -0.81
CA GLN A 113 13.36 -5.77 0.42
C GLN A 113 12.51 -6.10 1.63
N ASP A 114 13.08 -6.89 2.54
CA ASP A 114 12.41 -7.30 3.78
C ASP A 114 12.14 -6.08 4.68
N ILE A 115 10.86 -5.91 5.01
CA ILE A 115 10.30 -4.88 5.89
C ILE A 115 9.37 -5.50 6.95
N SER A 116 9.49 -6.82 7.18
CA SER A 116 8.69 -7.56 8.16
C SER A 116 8.93 -7.09 9.60
N SER A 117 10.09 -6.49 9.88
CA SER A 117 10.47 -5.94 11.19
C SER A 117 9.83 -4.60 11.51
N TRP A 118 9.18 -3.94 10.56
CA TRP A 118 8.58 -2.63 10.78
C TRP A 118 7.42 -2.70 11.79
N ASN A 119 7.38 -1.71 12.67
CA ASN A 119 6.27 -1.53 13.59
C ASN A 119 5.21 -0.61 12.94
N THR A 120 4.10 -1.20 12.51
CA THR A 120 2.99 -0.50 11.85
C THR A 120 1.84 -0.15 12.78
N SER A 121 1.97 -0.32 14.10
CA SER A 121 0.84 -0.19 15.03
C SER A 121 0.23 1.21 15.10
N ASN A 122 0.94 2.24 14.64
CA ASN A 122 0.44 3.62 14.59
C ASN A 122 0.00 4.07 13.19
N VAL A 123 0.16 3.22 12.17
CA VAL A 123 -0.19 3.55 10.79
C VAL A 123 -1.71 3.56 10.65
N THR A 124 -2.23 4.64 10.05
CA THR A 124 -3.66 4.82 9.76
C THR A 124 -3.95 4.77 8.26
N ASP A 125 -2.96 5.11 7.41
CA ASP A 125 -3.10 5.14 5.95
C ASP A 125 -2.02 4.28 5.28
N MET A 126 -2.46 3.26 4.55
CA MET A 126 -1.63 2.39 3.70
C MET A 126 -2.08 2.42 2.23
N SER A 127 -2.91 3.39 1.85
CA SER A 127 -3.44 3.52 0.50
C SER A 127 -2.30 3.64 -0.51
N TYR A 128 -2.40 2.92 -1.63
CA TYR A 128 -1.41 2.91 -2.71
C TYR A 128 0.03 2.50 -2.32
N MET A 129 0.27 1.98 -1.11
CA MET A 129 1.64 1.78 -0.59
C MET A 129 2.53 0.94 -1.52
N PHE A 130 1.99 -0.12 -2.15
CA PHE A 130 2.68 -0.98 -3.11
C PHE A 130 2.03 -0.94 -4.51
N PHE A 131 1.37 0.16 -4.85
CA PHE A 131 0.75 0.36 -6.17
C PHE A 131 1.80 0.17 -7.27
N TYR A 132 1.59 -0.76 -8.20
CA TYR A 132 2.56 -1.16 -9.23
C TYR A 132 3.98 -1.53 -8.73
N ALA A 133 4.16 -1.94 -7.47
CA ALA A 133 5.41 -2.53 -6.97
C ALA A 133 5.52 -3.99 -7.45
N LYS A 134 5.81 -4.17 -8.74
CA LYS A 134 5.65 -5.44 -9.48
C LYS A 134 6.40 -6.62 -8.85
N GLU A 135 7.64 -6.39 -8.40
CA GLU A 135 8.51 -7.44 -7.83
C GLU A 135 8.29 -7.70 -6.34
N PHE A 136 7.51 -6.85 -5.65
CA PHE A 136 7.33 -6.95 -4.22
C PHE A 136 6.60 -8.23 -3.82
N ASN A 137 7.24 -9.07 -2.99
CA ASN A 137 6.68 -10.32 -2.49
C ASN A 137 7.22 -10.70 -1.10
N GLN A 138 7.39 -9.72 -0.22
CA GLN A 138 7.91 -9.93 1.14
C GLN A 138 6.82 -10.17 2.18
N ASN A 139 7.18 -10.90 3.24
CA ASN A 139 6.24 -11.30 4.29
C ASN A 139 5.82 -10.08 5.14
N LEU A 140 4.51 -9.87 5.30
CA LEU A 140 3.90 -8.79 6.09
C LEU A 140 3.00 -9.29 7.23
N ASN A 141 3.07 -10.58 7.56
CA ASN A 141 2.21 -11.21 8.55
C ASN A 141 2.42 -10.67 9.98
N SER A 142 3.58 -10.04 10.26
CA SER A 142 3.91 -9.42 11.54
C SER A 142 3.34 -8.01 11.72
N TRP A 143 2.80 -7.41 10.65
CA TRP A 143 2.30 -6.05 10.70
C TRP A 143 1.01 -5.95 11.54
N ASN A 144 0.92 -4.89 12.34
CA ASN A 144 -0.27 -4.55 13.10
C ASN A 144 -1.08 -3.50 12.33
N THR A 145 -2.23 -3.92 11.79
CA THR A 145 -3.11 -3.07 10.98
C THR A 145 -4.33 -2.53 11.76
N SER A 146 -4.41 -2.75 13.07
CA SER A 146 -5.59 -2.42 13.90
C SER A 146 -5.96 -0.93 13.96
N ASN A 147 -5.12 -0.04 13.44
CA ASN A 147 -5.38 1.40 13.31
C ASN A 147 -5.58 1.87 11.86
N VAL A 148 -5.41 0.99 10.88
CA VAL A 148 -5.52 1.34 9.45
C VAL A 148 -6.98 1.54 9.09
N THR A 149 -7.27 2.67 8.44
CA THR A 149 -8.62 3.03 7.98
C THR A 149 -8.76 3.00 6.46
N ASP A 150 -7.66 3.13 5.72
CA ASP A 150 -7.63 3.10 4.25
C ASP A 150 -6.54 2.14 3.74
N MET A 151 -6.97 1.16 2.93
CA MET A 151 -6.10 0.20 2.23
C MET A 151 -6.33 0.23 0.70
N SER A 152 -6.97 1.30 0.20
CA SER A 152 -7.32 1.41 -1.20
C SER A 152 -6.08 1.31 -2.09
N SER A 153 -6.18 0.47 -3.11
CA SER A 153 -5.17 0.23 -4.13
C SER A 153 -3.79 -0.19 -3.59
N MET A 154 -3.69 -0.64 -2.34
CA MET A 154 -2.42 -0.96 -1.68
C MET A 154 -1.55 -1.93 -2.49
N PHE A 155 -2.15 -2.97 -3.09
CA PHE A 155 -1.46 -3.97 -3.93
C PHE A 155 -1.92 -3.94 -5.39
N PHE A 156 -2.51 -2.84 -5.85
CA PHE A 156 -2.92 -2.71 -7.25
C PHE A 156 -1.71 -2.96 -8.15
N GLY A 157 -1.79 -3.92 -9.07
CA GLY A 157 -0.71 -4.22 -10.02
C GLY A 157 0.58 -4.75 -9.38
N ALA A 158 0.58 -5.11 -8.09
CA ALA A 158 1.67 -5.81 -7.41
C ALA A 158 1.69 -7.30 -7.84
N LYS A 159 2.09 -7.53 -9.10
CA LYS A 159 1.88 -8.80 -9.81
C LYS A 159 2.43 -10.03 -9.09
N ASN A 160 3.57 -9.90 -8.40
CA ASN A 160 4.23 -11.01 -7.73
C ASN A 160 3.77 -11.25 -6.29
N PHE A 161 3.03 -10.30 -5.69
CA PHE A 161 2.65 -10.39 -4.28
C PHE A 161 1.71 -11.57 -4.02
N ASN A 162 2.12 -12.48 -3.13
CA ASN A 162 1.33 -13.63 -2.71
C ASN A 162 1.71 -14.10 -1.29
N GLN A 163 1.88 -13.17 -0.36
CA GLN A 163 2.30 -13.45 1.03
C GLN A 163 1.12 -13.43 2.01
N PRO A 164 1.16 -14.24 3.08
CA PRO A 164 0.05 -14.35 4.01
C PRO A 164 -0.21 -13.03 4.74
N ILE A 165 -1.46 -12.56 4.66
CA ILE A 165 -1.98 -11.35 5.32
C ILE A 165 -3.33 -11.61 6.01
N GLY A 166 -3.70 -12.88 6.18
CA GLY A 166 -4.98 -13.28 6.77
C GLY A 166 -5.13 -12.94 8.26
N ASN A 167 -4.02 -12.63 8.95
CA ASN A 167 -4.02 -12.23 10.37
C ASN A 167 -4.13 -10.72 10.58
N TRP A 168 -4.25 -9.93 9.51
CA TRP A 168 -4.46 -8.49 9.64
C TRP A 168 -5.81 -8.18 10.28
N ASP A 169 -5.80 -7.22 11.20
CA ASP A 169 -7.01 -6.63 11.75
C ASP A 169 -7.51 -5.55 10.78
N THR A 170 -8.64 -5.82 10.12
CA THR A 170 -9.29 -4.90 9.17
C THR A 170 -10.51 -4.21 9.77
N SER A 171 -10.77 -4.36 11.07
CA SER A 171 -12.01 -3.90 11.71
C SER A 171 -12.25 -2.40 11.61
N LYS A 172 -11.21 -1.58 11.39
CA LYS A 172 -11.33 -0.13 11.17
C LYS A 172 -11.26 0.30 9.71
N VAL A 173 -11.00 -0.63 8.79
CA VAL A 173 -10.85 -0.30 7.37
C VAL A 173 -12.21 0.07 6.78
N THR A 174 -12.27 1.20 6.12
CA THR A 174 -13.50 1.71 5.48
C THR A 174 -13.43 1.70 3.95
N ASN A 175 -12.22 1.64 3.40
CA ASN A 175 -11.95 1.71 1.96
C ASN A 175 -10.97 0.62 1.52
N MET A 176 -11.44 -0.27 0.64
CA MET A 176 -10.65 -1.35 0.02
C MET A 176 -10.69 -1.25 -1.52
N CYS A 177 -11.06 -0.09 -2.07
CA CYS A 177 -11.16 0.14 -3.51
C CYS A 177 -9.85 -0.26 -4.20
N GLY A 178 -9.92 -1.18 -5.15
CA GLY A 178 -8.79 -1.59 -5.99
C GLY A 178 -7.66 -2.33 -5.26
N MET A 179 -7.84 -2.74 -4.00
CA MET A 179 -6.74 -3.25 -3.16
C MET A 179 -5.89 -4.34 -3.83
N PHE A 180 -6.52 -5.29 -4.55
CA PHE A 180 -5.86 -6.37 -5.29
C PHE A 180 -6.13 -6.32 -6.80
N CYS A 181 -6.55 -5.17 -7.33
CA CYS A 181 -6.75 -5.02 -8.77
C CYS A 181 -5.45 -5.35 -9.53
N GLU A 182 -5.52 -6.22 -10.53
CA GLU A 182 -4.35 -6.73 -11.28
C GLU A 182 -3.25 -7.41 -10.45
N ALA A 183 -3.50 -7.77 -9.18
CA ALA A 183 -2.60 -8.57 -8.35
C ALA A 183 -2.66 -10.05 -8.77
N LYS A 184 -2.11 -10.34 -9.95
CA LYS A 184 -2.35 -11.60 -10.69
C LYS A 184 -2.01 -12.87 -9.92
N ASN A 185 -0.99 -12.85 -9.07
CA ASN A 185 -0.55 -14.02 -8.31
C ASN A 185 -1.21 -14.17 -6.94
N PHE A 186 -1.91 -13.15 -6.44
CA PHE A 186 -2.45 -13.16 -5.08
C PHE A 186 -3.55 -14.20 -4.93
N ASN A 187 -3.38 -15.11 -3.97
CA ASN A 187 -4.37 -16.16 -3.65
C ASN A 187 -4.26 -16.61 -2.18
N GLN A 188 -4.02 -15.67 -1.26
CA GLN A 188 -3.85 -15.98 0.17
C GLN A 188 -5.18 -15.88 0.94
N PRO A 189 -5.39 -16.72 1.97
CA PRO A 189 -6.64 -16.76 2.71
C PRO A 189 -6.86 -15.45 3.49
N ILE A 190 -7.95 -14.75 3.16
CA ILE A 190 -8.40 -13.49 3.78
C ILE A 190 -9.86 -13.56 4.26
N GLY A 191 -10.42 -14.77 4.33
CA GLY A 191 -11.81 -14.99 4.75
C GLY A 191 -12.11 -14.61 6.20
N ASN A 192 -11.08 -14.41 7.03
CA ASN A 192 -11.21 -14.02 8.44
C ASN A 192 -11.18 -12.49 8.66
N TRP A 193 -11.03 -11.70 7.60
CA TRP A 193 -11.06 -10.24 7.72
C TRP A 193 -12.43 -9.74 8.17
N ASP A 194 -12.42 -8.77 9.08
CA ASP A 194 -13.61 -8.01 9.45
C ASP A 194 -13.84 -6.90 8.41
N THR A 195 -14.87 -7.07 7.59
CA THR A 195 -15.25 -6.11 6.54
C THR A 195 -16.45 -5.26 6.94
N SER A 196 -16.94 -5.36 8.18
CA SER A 196 -18.21 -4.76 8.60
C SER A 196 -18.22 -3.23 8.49
N ASN A 197 -17.06 -2.56 8.54
CA ASN A 197 -16.94 -1.11 8.37
C ASN A 197 -16.60 -0.66 6.94
N VAL A 198 -16.38 -1.60 6.01
CA VAL A 198 -16.00 -1.28 4.63
C VAL A 198 -17.21 -0.72 3.87
N THR A 199 -17.01 0.42 3.21
CA THR A 199 -18.04 1.10 2.42
C THR A 199 -17.78 1.06 0.92
N ASN A 200 -16.53 0.83 0.51
CA ASN A 200 -16.10 0.80 -0.90
C ASN A 200 -15.20 -0.41 -1.20
N MET A 201 -15.64 -1.26 -2.14
CA MET A 201 -14.93 -2.42 -2.68
C MET A 201 -14.85 -2.38 -4.22
N GLU A 202 -15.02 -1.20 -4.84
CA GLU A 202 -14.86 -1.01 -6.27
C GLU A 202 -13.50 -1.57 -6.75
N TYR A 203 -13.50 -2.34 -7.82
CA TYR A 203 -12.33 -3.01 -8.41
C TYR A 203 -11.46 -3.88 -7.46
N MET A 204 -11.95 -4.26 -6.27
CA MET A 204 -11.11 -4.92 -5.26
C MET A 204 -10.31 -6.12 -5.78
N PHE A 205 -10.89 -6.94 -6.66
CA PHE A 205 -10.26 -8.10 -7.30
C PHE A 205 -10.33 -8.04 -8.84
N TYR A 206 -10.47 -6.85 -9.43
CA TYR A 206 -10.51 -6.68 -10.88
C TYR A 206 -9.24 -7.26 -11.51
N GLU A 207 -9.37 -8.18 -12.48
CA GLU A 207 -8.25 -8.89 -13.12
C GLU A 207 -7.29 -9.62 -12.14
N ALA A 208 -7.71 -9.93 -10.90
CA ALA A 208 -6.97 -10.76 -9.95
C ALA A 208 -7.09 -12.25 -10.31
N LYS A 209 -6.39 -12.65 -11.39
CA LYS A 209 -6.65 -13.91 -12.11
C LYS A 209 -6.59 -15.18 -11.28
N ASN A 210 -5.73 -15.24 -10.25
CA ASN A 210 -5.53 -16.44 -9.44
C ASN A 210 -6.34 -16.46 -8.14
N PHE A 211 -7.00 -15.35 -7.77
CA PHE A 211 -7.69 -15.26 -6.49
C PHE A 211 -8.92 -16.19 -6.47
N ASN A 212 -8.94 -17.14 -5.53
CA ASN A 212 -10.06 -18.06 -5.34
C ASN A 212 -10.20 -18.53 -3.88
N GLN A 213 -10.15 -17.59 -2.94
CA GLN A 213 -10.23 -17.90 -1.51
C GLN A 213 -11.63 -17.68 -0.96
N PRO A 214 -12.09 -18.50 0.01
CA PRO A 214 -13.43 -18.38 0.57
C PRO A 214 -13.58 -17.07 1.34
N ILE A 215 -14.52 -16.24 0.89
CA ILE A 215 -14.86 -14.92 1.47
C ILE A 215 -16.37 -14.78 1.74
N GLY A 216 -17.12 -15.89 1.71
CA GLY A 216 -18.56 -15.91 1.95
C GLY A 216 -18.98 -15.41 3.34
N ASN A 217 -18.06 -15.40 4.30
CA ASN A 217 -18.29 -14.95 5.67
C ASN A 217 -18.10 -13.44 5.88
N TRP A 218 -17.68 -12.69 4.85
CA TRP A 218 -17.54 -11.24 4.95
C TRP A 218 -18.87 -10.56 5.20
N ASP A 219 -18.89 -9.63 6.16
CA ASP A 219 -20.00 -8.70 6.35
C ASP A 219 -19.83 -7.53 5.37
N VAL A 220 -20.61 -7.54 4.30
CA VAL A 220 -20.63 -6.48 3.28
C VAL A 220 -21.83 -5.55 3.41
N SER A 221 -22.55 -5.59 4.53
CA SER A 221 -23.81 -4.86 4.70
C SER A 221 -23.67 -3.35 4.63
N ASN A 222 -22.49 -2.80 4.91
CA ASN A 222 -22.19 -1.35 4.79
C ASN A 222 -21.59 -0.95 3.43
N VAL A 223 -21.31 -1.90 2.54
CA VAL A 223 -20.70 -1.61 1.23
C VAL A 223 -21.73 -0.94 0.33
N THR A 224 -21.33 0.18 -0.29
CA THR A 224 -22.17 0.95 -1.20
C THR A 224 -21.71 0.88 -2.66
N ASN A 225 -20.45 0.50 -2.91
CA ASN A 225 -19.88 0.39 -4.25
C ASN A 225 -19.07 -0.91 -4.40
N MET A 226 -19.45 -1.72 -5.40
CA MET A 226 -18.81 -2.98 -5.80
C MET A 226 -18.58 -3.02 -7.33
N ALA A 227 -18.55 -1.86 -8.00
CA ALA A 227 -18.33 -1.81 -9.43
C ALA A 227 -17.05 -2.55 -9.82
N GLY A 228 -17.12 -3.43 -10.82
CA GLY A 228 -15.95 -4.16 -11.33
C GLY A 228 -15.28 -5.13 -10.35
N MET A 229 -15.83 -5.41 -9.17
CA MET A 229 -15.13 -6.09 -8.07
C MET A 229 -14.43 -7.40 -8.50
N PHE A 230 -15.08 -8.23 -9.31
CA PHE A 230 -14.57 -9.52 -9.84
C PHE A 230 -14.48 -9.56 -11.37
N PHE A 231 -14.54 -8.42 -12.05
CA PHE A 231 -14.43 -8.39 -13.51
C PHE A 231 -13.02 -8.86 -13.92
N GLY A 232 -12.94 -9.97 -14.67
CA GLY A 232 -11.65 -10.55 -15.07
C GLY A 232 -10.97 -11.42 -14.00
N ALA A 233 -11.60 -11.65 -12.84
CA ALA A 233 -11.13 -12.58 -11.81
C ALA A 233 -11.44 -14.04 -12.20
N THR A 234 -10.74 -14.56 -13.21
CA THR A 234 -11.11 -15.79 -13.93
C THR A 234 -11.08 -17.06 -13.09
N SER A 235 -10.33 -17.12 -11.99
CA SER A 235 -10.30 -18.30 -11.09
C SER A 235 -11.36 -18.26 -10.00
N PHE A 236 -11.98 -17.10 -9.73
CA PHE A 236 -12.90 -16.95 -8.61
C PHE A 236 -14.19 -17.75 -8.83
N ASN A 237 -14.52 -18.67 -7.94
CA ASN A 237 -15.72 -19.52 -8.03
C ASN A 237 -16.43 -19.79 -6.69
N GLN A 238 -16.12 -18.98 -5.67
CA GLN A 238 -16.63 -19.17 -4.31
C GLN A 238 -18.11 -18.80 -4.18
N ASP A 239 -18.76 -19.40 -3.17
CA ASP A 239 -20.12 -19.06 -2.79
C ASP A 239 -20.14 -17.81 -1.90
N ILE A 240 -20.71 -16.74 -2.46
CA ILE A 240 -20.97 -15.46 -1.78
C ILE A 240 -22.45 -15.07 -1.91
N SER A 241 -23.33 -16.03 -2.19
CA SER A 241 -24.77 -15.81 -2.36
C SER A 241 -25.46 -15.26 -1.11
N ASN A 242 -24.86 -15.49 0.07
CA ASN A 242 -25.35 -15.03 1.37
C ASN A 242 -25.00 -13.58 1.70
N TRP A 243 -24.20 -12.89 0.90
CA TRP A 243 -23.83 -11.50 1.16
C TRP A 243 -25.06 -10.57 1.19
N ASN A 244 -25.17 -9.77 2.25
CA ASN A 244 -26.18 -8.73 2.35
C ASN A 244 -25.78 -7.51 1.49
N VAL A 245 -26.26 -7.45 0.26
CA VAL A 245 -25.94 -6.39 -0.72
C VAL A 245 -27.00 -5.28 -0.79
N PHE A 246 -27.86 -5.14 0.21
CA PHE A 246 -28.97 -4.16 0.20
C PHE A 246 -28.51 -2.71 0.02
N ASN A 247 -27.38 -2.33 0.63
CA ASN A 247 -26.84 -0.97 0.56
C ASN A 247 -26.00 -0.68 -0.69
N VAL A 248 -25.76 -1.70 -1.55
CA VAL A 248 -24.93 -1.54 -2.75
C VAL A 248 -25.70 -0.72 -3.79
N LYS A 249 -25.17 0.47 -4.10
CA LYS A 249 -25.74 1.42 -5.08
C LYS A 249 -25.14 1.24 -6.46
N ASN A 250 -23.91 0.75 -6.55
CA ASN A 250 -23.22 0.51 -7.81
C ASN A 250 -22.59 -0.88 -7.82
N SER A 251 -23.14 -1.77 -8.65
CA SER A 251 -22.61 -3.11 -8.95
C SER A 251 -22.32 -3.28 -10.45
N THR A 252 -22.15 -2.17 -11.16
CA THR A 252 -21.90 -2.19 -12.61
C THR A 252 -20.68 -3.04 -12.92
N ASN A 253 -20.82 -3.97 -13.87
CA ASN A 253 -19.77 -4.90 -14.23
C ASN A 253 -19.18 -5.67 -13.02
N PHE A 254 -19.96 -5.93 -11.96
CA PHE A 254 -19.51 -6.64 -10.75
C PHE A 254 -18.65 -7.86 -11.09
N SER A 255 -19.05 -8.62 -12.10
CA SER A 255 -18.24 -9.65 -12.74
C SER A 255 -18.51 -9.68 -14.25
N ASN A 256 -17.60 -10.28 -15.02
CA ASN A 256 -17.89 -10.73 -16.39
C ASN A 256 -18.26 -12.22 -16.40
N THR A 257 -18.51 -12.78 -17.59
CA THR A 257 -18.80 -14.21 -17.74
C THR A 257 -17.59 -15.06 -17.36
N ASN A 258 -17.53 -15.47 -16.10
CA ASN A 258 -16.68 -16.56 -15.64
C ASN A 258 -17.49 -17.87 -15.75
N PRO A 259 -17.21 -18.76 -16.72
CA PRO A 259 -18.01 -19.98 -16.93
C PRO A 259 -17.93 -20.96 -15.73
N ASN A 260 -16.94 -20.81 -14.86
CA ASN A 260 -16.77 -21.63 -13.67
C ASN A 260 -17.53 -21.08 -12.45
N TRP A 261 -18.00 -19.84 -12.49
CA TRP A 261 -18.69 -19.21 -11.36
C TRP A 261 -20.20 -19.28 -11.53
N LYS A 262 -20.79 -20.29 -10.87
CA LYS A 262 -22.22 -20.55 -10.95
C LYS A 262 -23.05 -19.36 -10.50
N SER A 263 -24.17 -19.11 -11.19
CA SER A 263 -25.11 -18.04 -10.82
C SER A 263 -25.70 -18.20 -9.41
N GLU A 264 -25.85 -19.43 -8.92
CA GLU A 264 -26.34 -19.72 -7.56
C GLU A 264 -25.38 -19.28 -6.45
N HIS A 265 -24.09 -19.12 -6.77
CA HIS A 265 -23.04 -18.67 -5.85
C HIS A 265 -22.86 -17.13 -5.84
N GLN A 266 -23.60 -16.40 -6.69
CA GLN A 266 -23.47 -14.95 -6.83
C GLN A 266 -24.48 -14.21 -5.94
N PRO A 267 -24.14 -13.01 -5.44
CA PRO A 267 -25.08 -12.20 -4.67
C PRO A 267 -26.19 -11.65 -5.57
N LYS A 268 -27.36 -11.43 -5.00
CA LYS A 268 -28.53 -10.89 -5.71
C LYS A 268 -28.64 -9.39 -5.47
N PHE A 269 -28.07 -8.59 -6.37
CA PHE A 269 -28.24 -7.14 -6.33
C PHE A 269 -29.69 -6.75 -6.62
N THR A 270 -30.27 -5.92 -5.76
CA THR A 270 -31.56 -5.27 -6.04
C THR A 270 -31.34 -4.16 -7.06
N LYS A 271 -32.22 -4.09 -8.06
CA LYS A 271 -32.24 -2.97 -9.02
C LYS A 271 -32.75 -1.68 -8.39
#